data_AF-A0A131ZTX6-F1
#
_entry.id   AF-A0A131ZTX6-F1
#
_cell.length_a   1.000
_cell.length_b   1.000
_cell.length_c   1.000
_cell.angle_alpha   90.00
_cell.angle_beta   90.00
_cell.angle_gamma   90.00
#
_symmetry.space_group_name_H-M   'P 1'
#
loop_
_entity.id
_entity.type
_entity.pdbx_description
1 polymer ?
#
loop_
_entity_poly.entity_id
_entity_poly.type
_entity_poly.pdbx_seq_one_letter_code
_entity_poly.pdbx_strand_id
1 'polypeptide(L)'
;MQSSLDEATDPWGVKVERVEIKDVRLPVQLQRAMAAEAEAAREARAKVIAAEGEQRASKALKEAAEVMSFNPAALQLRYLQTLNSIAAEKNSTIVFPIPLEFFSGTICKKFLKFYSN
;
A
#
# COMPACT_ATOMS: atom_id res chain seq x y z
N MET A 1 26.20 34.79 -1.34
CA MET A 1 25.24 35.87 -1.66
C MET A 1 25.21 36.92 -0.54
N GLN A 2 25.02 36.53 0.73
CA GLN A 2 25.16 37.46 1.86
C GLN A 2 26.59 38.03 1.99
N SER A 3 27.61 37.17 1.97
CA SER A 3 29.03 37.57 2.04
C SER A 3 29.46 38.57 0.97
N SER A 4 28.99 38.35 -0.27
CA SER A 4 29.28 39.21 -1.42
C SER A 4 28.61 40.59 -1.35
N LEU A 5 27.52 40.73 -0.60
CA LEU A 5 26.83 42.01 -0.39
C LEU A 5 27.42 42.77 0.81
N ASP A 6 27.81 42.06 1.86
CA ASP A 6 28.48 42.62 3.04
C ASP A 6 29.82 43.27 2.64
N GLU A 7 30.66 42.55 1.89
CA GLU A 7 31.94 43.05 1.36
C GLU A 7 31.79 44.32 0.49
N ALA A 8 30.69 44.43 -0.26
CA ALA A 8 30.41 45.60 -1.10
C ALA A 8 29.91 46.82 -0.30
N THR A 9 29.40 46.61 0.92
CA THR A 9 28.78 47.64 1.76
C THR A 9 29.67 48.09 2.93
N ASP A 10 30.76 47.38 3.20
CA ASP A 10 31.82 47.76 4.14
C ASP A 10 32.38 49.19 3.94
N PRO A 11 32.63 49.69 2.72
CA PRO A 11 33.12 51.07 2.51
C PRO A 11 32.11 52.14 2.91
N TRP A 12 30.82 51.79 2.99
CA TRP A 12 29.73 52.69 3.38
C TRP A 12 29.39 52.58 4.87
N GLY A 13 30.06 51.68 5.62
CA GLY A 13 29.85 51.49 7.05
C GLY A 13 28.50 50.85 7.40
N VAL A 14 27.88 50.13 6.46
CA VAL A 14 26.57 49.48 6.63
C VAL A 14 26.77 47.97 6.75
N LYS A 15 26.22 47.36 7.80
CA LYS A 15 26.29 45.90 8.04
C LYS A 15 25.03 45.19 7.56
N VAL A 16 25.17 44.13 6.77
CA VAL A 16 24.02 43.39 6.20
C VAL A 16 23.59 42.24 7.12
N GLU A 17 22.46 42.39 7.83
CA GLU A 17 21.98 41.36 8.77
C GLU A 17 21.30 40.17 8.09
N ARG A 18 20.54 40.38 7.01
CA ARG A 18 19.77 39.34 6.34
C ARG A 18 19.54 39.64 4.86
N VAL A 19 19.68 38.62 4.02
CA VAL A 19 19.35 38.68 2.60
C VAL A 19 18.24 37.67 2.31
N GLU A 20 17.11 38.14 1.82
CA GLU A 20 15.99 37.31 1.38
C GLU A 20 15.66 37.61 -0.08
N ILE A 21 15.31 36.56 -0.82
CA ILE A 21 14.84 36.68 -2.19
C ILE A 21 13.35 37.04 -2.15
N LYS A 22 12.99 38.20 -2.70
CA LYS A 22 11.63 38.73 -2.60
C LYS A 22 10.69 38.25 -3.72
N ASP A 23 11.16 38.19 -4.96
CA ASP A 23 10.36 37.74 -6.10
C ASP A 23 11.30 37.15 -7.16
N VAL A 24 10.89 36.01 -7.74
CA VAL A 24 11.56 35.39 -8.89
C VAL A 24 10.49 35.15 -9.94
N ARG A 25 10.58 35.90 -11.04
CA ARG A 25 9.63 35.80 -12.14
C ARG A 25 10.17 34.88 -13.21
N LEU A 26 9.53 33.72 -13.35
CA LEU A 26 9.78 32.83 -14.47
C LEU A 26 8.79 33.13 -15.62
N PRO A 27 9.23 33.04 -16.88
CA PRO A 27 8.32 33.17 -18.00
C PRO A 27 7.27 32.05 -17.97
N VAL A 28 6.00 32.40 -18.21
CA VAL A 28 4.83 31.51 -18.09
C VAL A 28 4.98 30.22 -18.90
N GLN A 29 5.65 30.29 -20.07
CA GLN A 29 5.90 29.13 -20.92
C GLN A 29 6.81 28.10 -20.24
N LEU A 30 7.87 28.55 -19.56
CA LEU A 30 8.81 27.67 -18.86
C LEU A 30 8.18 27.10 -17.59
N GLN A 31 7.38 27.88 -16.87
CA GLN A 31 6.66 27.41 -15.69
C GLN A 31 5.71 26.24 -16.04
N ARG A 32 5.02 26.33 -17.18
CA ARG A 32 4.13 25.25 -17.66
C ARG A 32 4.91 24.01 -18.08
N ALA A 33 6.01 24.17 -18.82
CA ALA A 33 6.85 23.05 -19.21
C ALA A 33 7.45 22.33 -18.00
N MET A 34 7.94 23.09 -17.01
CA MET A 34 8.51 22.56 -15.77
C MET A 34 7.44 21.85 -14.92
N ALA A 35 6.22 22.39 -14.85
CA ALA A 35 5.12 21.75 -14.14
C ALA A 35 4.74 20.40 -14.79
N ALA A 36 4.63 20.36 -16.13
CA ALA A 36 4.33 19.13 -16.86
C ALA A 36 5.42 18.07 -16.71
N GLU A 37 6.70 18.47 -16.76
CA GLU A 37 7.82 17.57 -16.51
C GLU A 37 7.83 17.03 -15.07
N ALA A 38 7.59 17.92 -14.09
CA ALA A 38 7.53 17.54 -12.68
C ALA A 38 6.37 16.56 -12.40
N GLU A 39 5.21 16.75 -13.04
CA GLU A 39 4.07 15.85 -12.96
C GLU A 39 4.40 14.47 -13.55
N ALA A 40 4.95 14.43 -14.77
CA ALA A 40 5.35 13.17 -15.41
C ALA A 40 6.38 12.41 -14.58
N ALA A 41 7.39 13.10 -14.04
CA ALA A 41 8.39 12.51 -13.16
C ALA A 41 7.77 11.98 -11.86
N ARG A 42 6.79 12.69 -11.28
CA ARG A 42 6.08 12.26 -10.08
C ARG A 42 5.24 11.01 -10.34
N GLU A 43 4.49 10.98 -11.44
CA GLU A 43 3.69 9.81 -11.82
C GLU A 43 4.56 8.58 -12.07
N ALA A 44 5.68 8.74 -12.79
CA ALA A 44 6.62 7.65 -13.04
C ALA A 44 7.17 7.09 -11.72
N ARG A 45 7.61 7.96 -10.80
CA ARG A 45 8.08 7.54 -9.47
C ARG A 45 6.99 6.87 -8.65
N ALA A 46 5.76 7.37 -8.70
CA ALA A 46 4.63 6.77 -8.00
C ALA A 46 4.38 5.33 -8.47
N LYS A 47 4.45 5.07 -9.79
CA LYS A 47 4.31 3.72 -10.35
C LYS A 47 5.41 2.77 -9.89
N VAL A 48 6.67 3.24 -9.86
CA VAL A 48 7.79 2.43 -9.37
C VAL A 48 7.60 2.08 -7.89
N ILE A 49 7.25 3.07 -7.05
CA ILE A 49 7.01 2.84 -5.62
C ILE A 49 5.85 1.86 -5.39
N ALA A 50 4.77 1.98 -6.18
CA ALA A 50 3.63 1.08 -6.09
C ALA A 50 4.04 -0.36 -6.46
N ALA A 51 4.77 -0.54 -7.56
CA ALA A 51 5.24 -1.87 -7.99
C ALA A 51 6.21 -2.50 -6.98
N GLU A 52 7.15 -1.72 -6.42
CA GLU A 52 8.02 -2.19 -5.33
C GLU A 52 7.25 -2.54 -4.06
N GLY A 53 6.25 -1.71 -3.72
CA GLY A 53 5.37 -1.95 -2.58
C GLY A 53 4.59 -3.26 -2.73
N GLU A 54 4.05 -3.51 -3.91
CA GLU A 54 3.35 -4.75 -4.25
C GLU A 54 4.29 -5.95 -4.15
N GLN A 55 5.49 -5.88 -4.73
CA GLN A 55 6.47 -6.97 -4.65
C GLN A 55 6.85 -7.29 -3.19
N ARG A 56 7.09 -6.27 -2.36
CA ARG A 56 7.39 -6.45 -0.93
C ARG A 56 6.22 -7.07 -0.19
N ALA A 57 4.99 -6.63 -0.48
CA ALA A 57 3.78 -7.19 0.11
C ALA A 57 3.59 -8.66 -0.28
N SER A 58 3.74 -9.01 -1.56
CA SER A 58 3.66 -10.40 -2.03
C SER A 58 4.69 -11.30 -1.36
N LYS A 59 5.93 -10.82 -1.18
CA LYS A 59 6.97 -11.57 -0.49
C LYS A 59 6.61 -11.84 0.98
N ALA A 60 6.16 -10.81 1.70
CA ALA A 60 5.74 -10.95 3.09
C ALA A 60 4.54 -11.90 3.24
N LEU A 61 3.57 -11.83 2.32
CA LEU A 61 2.43 -12.75 2.30
C LEU A 61 2.85 -14.20 2.00
N LYS A 62 3.78 -14.40 1.09
CA LYS A 62 4.35 -15.73 0.81
C LYS A 62 5.01 -16.32 2.05
N GLU A 63 5.88 -15.55 2.71
CA GLU A 63 6.55 -15.98 3.94
C GLU A 63 5.53 -16.32 5.04
N ALA A 64 4.51 -15.49 5.22
CA ALA A 64 3.43 -15.76 6.15
C ALA A 64 2.66 -17.06 5.82
N ALA A 65 2.35 -17.29 4.53
CA ALA A 65 1.68 -18.49 4.07
C ALA A 65 2.52 -19.75 4.29
N GLU A 66 3.83 -19.69 4.03
CA GLU A 66 4.77 -20.78 4.32
C GLU A 66 4.76 -21.13 5.81
N VAL A 67 4.91 -20.13 6.69
CA VAL A 67 4.85 -20.33 8.15
C VAL A 67 3.51 -20.94 8.59
N MET A 68 2.40 -20.48 8.02
CA MET A 68 1.07 -21.04 8.30
C MET A 68 0.93 -22.48 7.80
N SER A 69 1.58 -22.84 6.70
CA SER A 69 1.59 -24.21 6.18
C SER A 69 2.42 -25.15 7.07
N PHE A 70 3.51 -24.67 7.66
CA PHE A 70 4.32 -25.46 8.59
C PHE A 70 3.61 -25.75 9.92
N ASN A 71 2.72 -24.87 10.36
CA ASN A 71 1.99 -25.03 11.62
C ASN A 71 0.46 -25.03 11.41
N PRO A 72 -0.19 -26.21 11.37
CA PRO A 72 -1.64 -26.30 11.17
C PRO A 72 -2.46 -25.63 12.29
N ALA A 73 -1.91 -25.45 13.50
CA ALA A 73 -2.59 -24.71 14.57
C ALA A 73 -2.70 -23.21 14.25
N ALA A 74 -1.78 -22.64 13.45
CA ALA A 74 -1.84 -21.24 13.03
C ALA A 74 -3.03 -20.97 12.09
N LEU A 75 -3.36 -21.92 11.20
CA LEU A 75 -4.55 -21.85 10.35
C LEU A 75 -5.85 -21.88 11.17
N GLN A 76 -5.91 -22.74 12.19
CA GLN A 76 -7.06 -22.82 13.08
C GLN A 76 -7.26 -21.53 13.89
N LEU A 77 -6.18 -20.93 14.42
CA LEU A 77 -6.24 -19.64 15.11
C LEU A 77 -6.69 -18.52 14.17
N ARG A 78 -6.18 -18.49 12.93
CA ARG A 78 -6.64 -17.53 11.91
C ARG A 78 -8.13 -17.69 11.63
N TYR A 79 -8.61 -18.92 11.51
CA TYR A 79 -10.03 -19.22 11.33
C TYR A 79 -10.87 -18.69 12.50
N LEU A 80 -10.48 -18.96 13.75
CA LEU A 80 -11.16 -18.43 14.93
C LEU A 80 -11.13 -16.90 14.99
N GLN A 81 -10.02 -16.26 14.61
CA GLN A 81 -9.94 -14.80 14.52
C GLN A 81 -10.90 -14.23 13.46
N THR A 82 -10.98 -14.86 12.29
CA THR A 82 -11.95 -14.45 11.25
C THR A 82 -13.39 -14.60 11.73
N LEU A 83 -13.71 -15.69 12.45
CA LEU A 83 -15.03 -15.86 13.06
C LEU A 83 -15.35 -14.78 14.10
N ASN A 84 -14.39 -14.43 14.95
CA ASN A 84 -14.57 -13.36 15.94
C ASN A 84 -14.76 -11.99 15.27
N SER A 85 -14.02 -11.72 14.19
CA SER A 85 -14.18 -10.50 13.38
C SER A 85 -15.58 -10.40 12.76
N ILE A 86 -16.06 -11.48 12.16
CA ILE A 86 -17.40 -11.53 11.52
C ILE A 86 -18.49 -11.42 12.58
N ALA A 87 -18.34 -12.10 13.72
CA ALA A 87 -19.28 -12.03 14.84
C ALA A 87 -19.37 -10.62 15.45
N ALA A 88 -18.26 -9.87 15.48
CA ALA A 88 -18.24 -8.49 15.94
C ALA A 88 -18.98 -7.53 15.00
N GLU A 89 -19.04 -7.83 13.69
CA GLU A 89 -19.62 -6.96 12.66
C GLU A 89 -21.16 -7.00 12.54
N LYS A 90 -21.86 -7.77 13.40
CA LYS A 90 -23.35 -7.81 13.48
C LYS A 90 -24.10 -8.02 12.14
N ASN A 91 -23.53 -8.72 11.15
CA ASN A 91 -24.25 -9.12 9.93
C ASN A 91 -24.71 -10.59 10.02
N SER A 92 -26.03 -10.82 10.02
CA SER A 92 -26.65 -12.13 10.28
C SER A 92 -26.58 -13.14 9.11
N THR A 93 -25.71 -12.93 8.13
CA THR A 93 -25.50 -13.85 7.00
C THR A 93 -24.11 -14.45 7.11
N ILE A 94 -24.02 -15.56 7.85
CA ILE A 94 -22.79 -16.34 8.00
C ILE A 94 -22.63 -17.19 6.73
N VAL A 95 -21.89 -16.68 5.75
CA VAL A 95 -21.44 -17.50 4.61
C VAL A 95 -20.31 -18.39 5.13
N PHE A 96 -20.62 -19.66 5.36
CA PHE A 96 -19.69 -20.65 5.87
C PHE A 96 -19.03 -21.36 4.69
N PRO A 97 -17.76 -21.08 4.35
CA PRO A 97 -17.03 -21.89 3.39
C PRO A 97 -16.65 -23.20 4.09
N ILE A 98 -17.54 -24.21 4.04
CA ILE A 98 -17.17 -25.57 4.44
C ILE A 98 -16.25 -26.12 3.34
N PRO A 99 -15.04 -26.62 3.68
CA PRO A 99 -14.19 -27.30 2.72
C PRO A 99 -14.92 -28.47 2.07
N LEU A 100 -14.89 -28.55 0.73
CA LEU A 100 -15.49 -29.65 -0.04
C LEU A 100 -14.96 -31.04 0.35
N GLU A 101 -13.82 -31.10 1.03
CA GLU A 101 -13.25 -32.29 1.69
C GLU A 101 -14.26 -33.02 2.60
N PHE A 102 -15.17 -32.29 3.26
CA PHE A 102 -16.20 -32.91 4.12
C PHE A 102 -17.39 -33.49 3.33
N PHE A 103 -17.59 -33.06 2.08
CA PHE A 103 -18.73 -33.49 1.25
C PHE A 103 -18.45 -34.76 0.44
N SER A 104 -17.17 -35.10 0.21
CA SER A 104 -16.77 -36.27 -0.60
C SER A 104 -17.08 -37.61 0.09
N GLY A 105 -17.23 -37.65 1.42
CA GLY A 105 -17.42 -38.88 2.18
C GLY A 105 -18.86 -39.41 2.27
N THR A 106 -19.89 -38.57 2.13
CA THR A 106 -21.23 -38.92 2.64
C THR A 106 -22.38 -38.76 1.64
N ILE A 107 -22.20 -38.05 0.53
CA ILE A 107 -23.30 -37.80 -0.43
C ILE A 107 -23.48 -38.95 -1.44
N CYS A 108 -22.41 -39.67 -1.80
CA CYS A 108 -22.46 -40.63 -2.92
C CYS A 108 -23.21 -41.93 -2.61
N LYS A 109 -23.26 -42.40 -1.35
CA LYS A 109 -23.93 -43.67 -1.02
C LYS A 109 -25.45 -43.58 -0.90
N LYS A 110 -26.02 -42.39 -0.64
CA LYS A 110 -27.47 -42.26 -0.39
C LYS A 110 -28.28 -42.00 -1.67
N PHE A 111 -27.66 -41.39 -2.69
CA PHE A 111 -28.31 -41.07 -3.96
C PHE A 111 -28.51 -42.29 -4.87
N LEU A 112 -27.61 -43.28 -4.82
CA LEU A 112 -27.70 -44.48 -5.69
C LEU A 112 -28.73 -45.52 -5.22
N LYS A 113 -29.25 -45.42 -3.98
CA LYS A 113 -30.26 -46.36 -3.45
C LYS A 113 -31.70 -45.91 -3.73
N PHE A 114 -31.89 -44.69 -4.25
CA PHE A 114 -33.22 -44.13 -4.56
C PHE A 114 -33.63 -44.38 -6.02
N TYR A 115 -32.72 -44.80 -6.90
CA TYR A 115 -32.98 -45.07 -8.33
C TYR A 115 -33.08 -46.56 -8.68
N SER A 116 -33.14 -47.43 -7.67
CA SER A 116 -33.35 -48.87 -7.84
C SER A 116 -34.40 -49.37 -6.83
N ASN A 117 -35.63 -48.92 -7.02
CA ASN A 117 -36.87 -49.64 -6.72
C ASN A 117 -38.00 -49.02 -7.54
#